data_AF-A0A239NRI7-F1
#
_entry.id   AF-A0A239NRI7-F1
#
_cell.length_a   1.000
_cell.length_b   1.000
_cell.length_c   1.000
_cell.angle_alpha   90.00
_cell.angle_beta   90.00
_cell.angle_gamma   90.00
#
_symmetry.space_group_name_H-M   'P 1'
#
loop_
_entity.id
_entity.type
_entity.pdbx_description
1 polymer ?
#
loop_
_entity_poly.entity_id
_entity_poly.type
_entity_poly.pdbx_seq_one_letter_code
_entity_poly.pdbx_strand_id
1 'polypeptide(L)'
;MSVWHGPEVWETVAAELRTYRRRGLGQLLTEDTVRFAAARALVDAGADPAGLRVEWPHPVLKGARVDLVAGGQPPAVHIEFKFPREPNEQNAAWTMVLGEVLKDFYRLATCPGRADRLFVYVETAQLRRYMAGAAQRYGLDLDVGEVALRPADVARLPMTAAQIIGADLTAHHVKARRLVLIDVDDALRLAVYEVDPLGAPPDPTAGRLTVEGTPLDWAATVAEPGGGLSLQTAGKDNAPELPTTMAVVPVGTRDGARREILEAIRVLLARSGGDTFTPAQVVAEMAHRGTGYAESTIRTMVISHMCRTAPDNAATTYDDLERVDRGVYRLVYHGHADGQPVR
;
A
#
# COMPACT_ATOMS: atom_id res chain seq x y z
N MET A 1 28.11 3.62 -18.54
CA MET A 1 26.72 3.58 -18.04
C MET A 1 26.26 2.15 -18.19
N SER A 2 25.56 1.59 -17.20
CA SER A 2 25.06 0.23 -17.30
C SER A 2 23.98 0.12 -18.39
N VAL A 3 23.85 -1.03 -19.04
CA VAL A 3 22.92 -1.21 -20.19
C VAL A 3 21.46 -0.95 -19.82
N TRP A 4 21.06 -1.22 -18.58
CA TRP A 4 19.69 -1.02 -18.09
C TRP A 4 19.29 0.45 -17.84
N HIS A 5 20.24 1.39 -17.87
CA HIS A 5 19.92 2.82 -17.85
C HIS A 5 19.64 3.39 -19.24
N GLY A 6 19.97 2.65 -20.31
CA GLY A 6 19.77 3.08 -21.68
C GLY A 6 18.29 3.03 -22.08
N PRO A 7 17.74 4.09 -22.70
CA PRO A 7 16.37 4.08 -23.20
C PRO A 7 16.11 2.99 -24.24
N GLU A 8 17.14 2.56 -24.98
CA GLU A 8 17.06 1.56 -26.05
C GLU A 8 16.56 0.18 -25.57
N VAL A 9 16.92 -0.22 -24.35
CA VAL A 9 16.42 -1.46 -23.73
C VAL A 9 14.91 -1.36 -23.55
N TRP A 10 14.44 -0.25 -22.99
CA TRP A 10 13.04 -0.04 -22.64
C TRP A 10 12.16 0.25 -23.87
N GLU A 11 12.72 0.87 -24.91
CA GLU A 11 12.09 0.99 -26.22
C GLU A 11 11.88 -0.38 -26.87
N THR A 12 12.84 -1.30 -26.75
CA THR A 12 12.73 -2.68 -27.23
C THR A 12 11.61 -3.42 -26.49
N VAL A 13 11.53 -3.29 -25.16
CA VAL A 13 10.42 -3.82 -24.36
C VAL A 13 9.08 -3.25 -24.83
N ALA A 14 8.97 -1.92 -24.96
CA ALA A 14 7.74 -1.28 -25.43
C ALA A 14 7.34 -1.74 -26.84
N ALA A 15 8.29 -1.93 -27.76
CA ALA A 15 8.03 -2.42 -29.11
C ALA A 15 7.49 -3.87 -29.13
N GLU A 16 7.94 -4.72 -28.20
CA GLU A 16 7.38 -6.05 -28.01
C GLU A 16 5.94 -5.99 -27.51
N LEU A 17 5.67 -5.17 -26.48
CA LEU A 17 4.31 -4.97 -25.96
C LEU A 17 3.36 -4.45 -27.05
N ARG A 18 3.81 -3.51 -27.90
CA ARG A 18 3.08 -3.05 -29.10
C ARG A 18 2.75 -4.18 -30.06
N THR A 19 3.66 -5.14 -30.21
CA THR A 19 3.48 -6.29 -31.11
C THR A 19 2.41 -7.23 -30.59
N TYR A 20 2.38 -7.51 -29.29
CA TYR A 20 1.27 -8.24 -28.67
C TYR A 20 -0.08 -7.54 -28.91
N ARG A 21 -0.14 -6.22 -28.70
CA ARG A 21 -1.36 -5.42 -28.89
C ARG A 21 -1.86 -5.45 -30.34
N ARG A 22 -0.98 -5.17 -31.31
CA ARG A 22 -1.33 -5.18 -32.75
C ARG A 22 -1.81 -6.54 -33.25
N ARG A 23 -1.38 -7.63 -32.61
CA ARG A 23 -1.82 -9.00 -32.93
C ARG A 23 -3.09 -9.43 -32.20
N GLY A 24 -3.72 -8.54 -31.43
CA GLY A 24 -4.90 -8.87 -30.63
C GLY A 24 -4.60 -9.71 -29.38
N LEU A 25 -3.33 -9.85 -28.99
CA LEU A 25 -2.89 -10.63 -27.83
C LEU A 25 -2.79 -9.78 -26.56
N GLY A 26 -3.47 -8.63 -26.52
CA GLY A 26 -3.40 -7.71 -25.38
C GLY A 26 -3.84 -8.32 -24.04
N GLN A 27 -4.74 -9.31 -24.07
CA GLN A 27 -5.20 -10.02 -22.86
C GLN A 27 -4.17 -11.02 -22.31
N LEU A 28 -3.13 -11.33 -23.09
CA LEU A 28 -2.00 -12.16 -22.64
C LEU A 28 -0.87 -11.32 -22.04
N LEU A 29 -0.98 -9.99 -22.06
CA LEU A 29 -0.01 -9.14 -21.39
C LEU A 29 -0.14 -9.28 -19.89
N THR A 30 0.96 -9.67 -19.27
CA THR A 30 1.11 -9.88 -17.84
C THR A 30 2.44 -9.29 -17.39
N GLU A 31 2.66 -9.25 -16.07
CA GLU A 31 3.95 -8.90 -15.49
C GLU A 31 5.08 -9.77 -16.03
N ASP A 32 4.88 -11.09 -16.12
CA ASP A 32 5.85 -12.03 -16.73
C ASP A 32 6.15 -11.69 -18.19
N THR A 33 5.16 -11.22 -18.95
CA THR A 33 5.40 -10.80 -20.34
C THR A 33 6.37 -9.63 -20.40
N VAL A 34 6.23 -8.64 -19.51
CA VAL A 34 7.16 -7.51 -19.40
C VAL A 34 8.53 -7.97 -18.91
N ARG A 35 8.56 -8.85 -17.91
CA ARG A 35 9.78 -9.41 -17.30
C ARG A 35 10.63 -10.15 -18.33
N PHE A 36 10.04 -11.03 -19.13
CA PHE A 36 10.77 -11.78 -20.16
C PHE A 36 11.16 -10.91 -21.36
N ALA A 37 10.32 -9.94 -21.75
CA ALA A 37 10.68 -8.93 -22.74
C ALA A 37 11.93 -8.13 -22.29
N ALA A 38 11.96 -7.70 -21.02
CA ALA A 38 13.09 -6.99 -20.45
C ALA A 38 14.35 -7.85 -20.36
N ALA A 39 14.25 -9.10 -19.91
CA ALA A 39 15.38 -10.03 -19.89
C ALA A 39 16.01 -10.21 -21.28
N ARG A 40 15.19 -10.37 -22.33
CA ARG A 40 15.69 -10.48 -23.71
C ARG A 40 16.33 -9.17 -24.17
N ALA A 41 15.67 -8.04 -23.96
CA ALA A 41 16.19 -6.72 -24.35
C ALA A 41 17.53 -6.39 -23.65
N LEU A 42 17.70 -6.77 -22.38
CA LEU A 42 18.96 -6.61 -21.66
C LEU A 42 20.09 -7.44 -22.29
N VAL A 43 19.81 -8.69 -22.66
CA VAL A 43 20.79 -9.57 -23.34
C VAL A 43 21.15 -9.01 -24.73
N ASP A 44 20.16 -8.57 -25.50
CA ASP A 44 20.37 -7.95 -26.81
C ASP A 44 21.22 -6.66 -26.71
N ALA A 45 21.10 -5.92 -25.59
CA ALA A 45 21.92 -4.76 -25.27
C ALA A 45 23.30 -5.10 -24.67
N GLY A 46 23.63 -6.39 -24.50
CA GLY A 46 24.95 -6.86 -24.07
C GLY A 46 25.07 -7.26 -22.60
N ALA A 47 23.97 -7.39 -21.84
CA ALA A 47 24.01 -8.03 -20.52
C ALA A 47 24.37 -9.52 -20.66
N ASP A 48 25.23 -10.04 -19.78
CA ASP A 48 25.59 -11.46 -19.75
C ASP A 48 24.35 -12.32 -19.38
N PRO A 49 23.87 -13.21 -20.27
CA PRO A 49 22.76 -14.11 -19.99
C PRO A 49 22.98 -14.97 -18.74
N ALA A 50 24.21 -15.39 -18.47
CA ALA A 50 24.55 -16.21 -17.32
C ALA A 50 24.42 -15.44 -15.99
N GLY A 51 24.36 -14.11 -16.04
CA GLY A 51 24.15 -13.21 -14.91
C GLY A 51 22.68 -12.87 -14.61
N LEU A 52 21.72 -13.29 -15.44
CA LEU A 52 20.29 -13.02 -15.21
C LEU A 52 19.64 -14.09 -14.32
N ARG A 53 18.87 -13.67 -13.31
CA ARG A 53 18.05 -14.58 -12.48
C ARG A 53 16.68 -13.97 -12.23
N VAL A 54 15.64 -14.76 -12.40
CA VAL A 54 14.27 -14.39 -12.00
C VAL A 54 14.02 -14.79 -10.55
N GLU A 55 13.09 -14.11 -9.89
CA GLU A 55 12.59 -14.49 -8.56
C GLU A 55 13.73 -14.63 -7.54
N TRP A 56 14.68 -13.69 -7.58
CA TRP A 56 15.89 -13.68 -6.77
C TRP A 56 15.54 -13.40 -5.31
N PRO A 57 16.05 -14.17 -4.32
CA PRO A 57 15.77 -13.90 -2.91
C PRO A 57 16.10 -12.46 -2.53
N HIS A 58 15.14 -11.77 -1.91
CA HIS A 58 15.37 -10.39 -1.48
C HIS A 58 16.45 -10.38 -0.38
N PRO A 59 17.47 -9.51 -0.47
CA PRO A 59 18.64 -9.54 0.43
C PRO A 59 18.35 -9.17 1.89
N VAL A 60 17.13 -8.75 2.22
CA VAL A 60 16.76 -8.16 3.53
C VAL A 60 15.39 -8.66 3.96
N LEU A 61 14.40 -8.56 3.08
CA LEU A 61 13.02 -8.96 3.38
C LEU A 61 12.86 -10.48 3.29
N LYS A 62 12.77 -11.14 4.45
CA LYS A 62 12.65 -12.60 4.56
C LYS A 62 11.45 -13.12 3.77
N GLY A 63 11.70 -14.08 2.87
CA GLY A 63 10.67 -14.72 2.05
C GLY A 63 10.20 -13.92 0.83
N ALA A 64 10.60 -12.65 0.71
CA ALA A 64 10.36 -11.86 -0.49
C ALA A 64 11.37 -12.20 -1.60
N ARG A 65 11.00 -11.87 -2.84
CA ARG A 65 11.81 -12.10 -4.04
C ARG A 65 11.75 -10.89 -4.96
N VAL A 66 12.89 -10.51 -5.50
CA VAL A 66 13.00 -9.50 -6.57
C VAL A 66 12.72 -10.18 -7.90
N ASP A 67 11.87 -9.60 -8.72
CA ASP A 67 11.40 -10.22 -9.96
C ASP A 67 12.52 -10.61 -10.93
N LEU A 68 13.50 -9.71 -11.11
CA LEU A 68 14.67 -9.94 -11.97
C LEU A 68 15.91 -9.28 -11.39
N VAL A 69 17.04 -9.96 -11.49
CA VAL A 69 18.37 -9.40 -11.24
C VAL A 69 19.30 -9.67 -12.41
N ALA A 70 20.29 -8.79 -12.60
CA ALA A 70 21.33 -8.94 -13.62
C ALA A 70 22.71 -8.50 -13.11
N GLY A 71 23.78 -8.83 -13.86
CA GLY A 71 25.15 -8.39 -13.58
C GLY A 71 25.97 -9.32 -12.68
N GLY A 72 25.53 -10.56 -12.46
CA GLY A 72 26.33 -11.60 -11.78
C GLY A 72 26.03 -11.76 -10.29
N GLN A 73 27.05 -12.10 -9.51
CA GLN A 73 26.96 -12.36 -8.07
C GLN A 73 28.08 -11.59 -7.34
N PRO A 74 27.75 -10.55 -6.54
CA PRO A 74 26.40 -10.04 -6.28
C PRO A 74 25.76 -9.40 -7.53
N PRO A 75 24.42 -9.30 -7.59
CA PRO A 75 23.74 -8.56 -8.65
C PRO A 75 24.22 -7.12 -8.77
N ALA A 76 24.32 -6.62 -9.99
CA ALA A 76 24.57 -5.21 -10.27
C ALA A 76 23.27 -4.40 -10.37
N VAL A 77 22.12 -5.07 -10.56
CA VAL A 77 20.80 -4.43 -10.59
C VAL A 77 19.71 -5.36 -10.03
N HIS A 78 18.77 -4.75 -9.31
CA HIS A 78 17.50 -5.33 -8.87
C HIS A 78 16.35 -4.66 -9.63
N ILE A 79 15.46 -5.44 -10.20
CA ILE A 79 14.35 -4.93 -11.01
C ILE A 79 13.04 -5.54 -10.50
N GLU A 80 12.09 -4.70 -10.09
CA GLU A 80 10.69 -5.10 -9.84
C GLU A 80 9.83 -4.63 -11.01
N PHE A 81 8.92 -5.49 -11.47
CA PHE A 81 7.97 -5.19 -12.52
C PHE A 81 6.58 -5.02 -11.94
N LYS A 82 5.81 -4.13 -12.54
CA LYS A 82 4.41 -4.00 -12.21
C LYS A 82 3.56 -3.89 -13.45
N PHE A 83 2.70 -4.88 -13.65
CA PHE A 83 1.65 -4.87 -14.65
C PHE A 83 0.28 -4.98 -13.96
N PRO A 84 -0.50 -3.89 -13.89
CA PRO A 84 -1.75 -3.87 -13.16
C PRO A 84 -2.76 -4.79 -13.83
N ARG A 85 -3.43 -5.61 -13.01
CA ARG A 85 -4.66 -6.26 -13.44
C ARG A 85 -5.78 -5.24 -13.30
N GLU A 86 -6.51 -5.00 -14.39
CA GLU A 86 -7.67 -4.12 -14.35
C GLU A 86 -8.67 -4.62 -13.30
N PRO A 87 -9.07 -3.78 -12.34
CA PRO A 87 -10.14 -4.08 -11.41
C PRO A 87 -11.41 -4.53 -12.12
N ASN A 88 -12.11 -5.49 -11.52
CA ASN A 88 -13.52 -5.66 -11.81
C ASN A 88 -14.36 -4.63 -11.01
N GLU A 89 -15.56 -4.31 -11.52
CA GLU A 89 -16.47 -3.30 -10.94
C GLU A 89 -16.84 -3.53 -9.46
N GLN A 90 -16.54 -4.70 -8.91
CA GLN A 90 -16.97 -5.14 -7.59
C GLN A 90 -15.95 -4.89 -6.47
N ASN A 91 -14.75 -4.38 -6.76
CA ASN A 91 -13.67 -4.26 -5.76
C ASN A 91 -13.01 -2.88 -5.69
N ALA A 92 -12.59 -2.51 -4.47
CA ALA A 92 -11.70 -1.37 -4.19
C ALA A 92 -10.27 -1.57 -4.73
N ALA A 93 -10.12 -2.27 -5.85
CA ALA A 93 -8.86 -2.81 -6.32
C ALA A 93 -7.87 -1.72 -6.74
N TRP A 94 -8.32 -0.51 -7.10
CA TRP A 94 -7.38 0.58 -7.39
C TRP A 94 -6.56 1.02 -6.17
N THR A 95 -7.16 1.04 -4.97
CA THR A 95 -6.44 1.36 -3.74
C THR A 95 -5.46 0.24 -3.38
N MET A 96 -5.81 -1.01 -3.67
CA MET A 96 -4.88 -2.13 -3.50
C MET A 96 -3.71 -2.02 -4.47
N VAL A 97 -3.98 -1.77 -5.76
CA VAL A 97 -2.96 -1.56 -6.79
C VAL A 97 -2.03 -0.40 -6.41
N LEU A 98 -2.56 0.71 -5.87
CA LEU A 98 -1.73 1.80 -5.33
C LEU A 98 -0.80 1.31 -4.23
N GLY A 99 -1.33 0.59 -3.24
CA GLY A 99 -0.52 0.02 -2.16
C GLY A 99 0.58 -0.91 -2.67
N GLU A 100 0.26 -1.75 -3.66
CA GLU A 100 1.24 -2.67 -4.26
C GLU A 100 2.33 -1.92 -5.05
N VAL A 101 1.96 -0.95 -5.89
CA VAL A 101 2.91 -0.10 -6.63
C VAL A 101 3.89 0.56 -5.67
N LEU A 102 3.37 1.22 -4.62
CA LEU A 102 4.21 1.92 -3.64
C LEU A 102 5.07 0.96 -2.82
N LYS A 103 4.55 -0.22 -2.48
CA LYS A 103 5.31 -1.27 -1.77
C LYS A 103 6.56 -1.68 -2.55
N ASP A 104 6.48 -1.80 -3.86
CA ASP A 104 7.63 -2.23 -4.67
C ASP A 104 8.74 -1.17 -4.72
N PHE A 105 8.42 0.14 -4.68
CA PHE A 105 9.42 1.19 -4.42
C PHE A 105 10.14 0.99 -3.07
N TYR A 106 9.39 0.74 -1.99
CA TYR A 106 9.98 0.50 -0.68
C TYR A 106 10.84 -0.75 -0.64
N ARG A 107 10.38 -1.86 -1.25
CA ARG A 107 11.15 -3.11 -1.33
C ARG A 107 12.47 -2.88 -2.05
N LEU A 108 12.46 -2.25 -3.21
CA LEU A 108 13.68 -1.90 -3.94
C LEU A 108 14.61 -1.01 -3.12
N ALA A 109 14.08 0.04 -2.46
CA ALA A 109 14.88 0.92 -1.62
C ALA A 109 15.55 0.17 -0.45
N THR A 110 14.94 -0.91 0.07
CA THR A 110 15.54 -1.73 1.14
C THR A 110 16.68 -2.63 0.65
N CYS A 111 16.88 -2.79 -0.66
CA CYS A 111 18.02 -3.54 -1.19
C CYS A 111 19.33 -2.79 -0.91
N PRO A 112 20.30 -3.38 -0.18
CA PRO A 112 21.50 -2.68 0.25
C PRO A 112 22.55 -2.60 -0.85
N GLY A 113 23.58 -1.78 -0.63
CA GLY A 113 24.76 -1.75 -1.47
C GLY A 113 24.61 -0.93 -2.76
N ARG A 114 25.56 -1.17 -3.68
CA ARG A 114 25.78 -0.36 -4.90
C ARG A 114 24.99 -0.85 -6.11
N ALA A 115 24.20 -1.91 -5.97
CA ALA A 115 23.36 -2.38 -7.07
C ALA A 115 22.32 -1.32 -7.42
N ASP A 116 22.07 -1.14 -8.71
CA ASP A 116 21.00 -0.28 -9.19
C ASP A 116 19.64 -0.91 -8.82
N ARG A 117 18.61 -0.08 -8.69
CA ARG A 117 17.27 -0.49 -8.25
C ARG A 117 16.26 0.09 -9.22
N LEU A 118 15.69 -0.73 -10.08
CA LEU A 118 14.77 -0.28 -11.12
C LEU A 118 13.35 -0.74 -10.84
N PHE A 119 12.41 0.19 -10.87
CA PHE A 119 10.98 -0.12 -10.88
C PHE A 119 10.44 0.09 -12.29
N VAL A 120 9.95 -0.97 -12.91
CA VAL A 120 9.40 -0.97 -14.26
C VAL A 120 7.89 -1.11 -14.17
N TYR A 121 7.18 -0.07 -14.58
CA TYR A 121 5.76 0.07 -14.35
C TYR A 121 5.02 0.24 -15.67
N VAL A 122 4.06 -0.63 -15.96
CA VAL A 122 3.16 -0.48 -17.10
C VAL A 122 1.81 0.03 -16.61
N GLU A 123 1.30 1.06 -17.26
CA GLU A 123 0.08 1.75 -16.86
C GLU A 123 -0.96 1.72 -17.95
N THR A 124 -2.18 1.30 -17.58
CA THR A 124 -3.35 1.50 -18.42
C THR A 124 -3.85 2.94 -18.33
N ALA A 125 -4.64 3.38 -19.31
CA ALA A 125 -5.28 4.70 -19.27
C ALA A 125 -6.20 4.88 -18.04
N GLN A 126 -6.81 3.80 -17.54
CA GLN A 126 -7.66 3.86 -16.35
C GLN A 126 -6.83 4.08 -15.09
N LEU A 127 -5.75 3.30 -14.93
CA LEU A 127 -4.85 3.42 -13.80
C LEU A 127 -4.20 4.81 -13.74
N ARG A 128 -3.78 5.36 -14.89
CA ARG A 128 -3.24 6.73 -14.97
C ARG A 128 -4.21 7.78 -14.46
N ARG A 129 -5.49 7.70 -14.85
CA ARG A 129 -6.52 8.61 -14.32
C ARG A 129 -6.70 8.45 -12.81
N TYR A 130 -6.67 7.21 -12.32
CA TYR A 130 -6.74 6.95 -10.89
C TYR A 130 -5.52 7.54 -10.14
N MET A 131 -4.31 7.32 -10.65
CA MET A 131 -3.07 7.82 -10.08
C MET A 131 -3.01 9.35 -10.08
N ALA A 132 -3.46 10.01 -11.15
CA ALA A 132 -3.61 11.47 -11.17
C ALA A 132 -4.56 11.98 -10.06
N GLY A 133 -5.67 11.26 -9.82
CA GLY A 133 -6.57 11.57 -8.70
C GLY A 133 -5.94 11.28 -7.33
N ALA A 134 -5.10 10.24 -7.22
CA ALA A 134 -4.34 9.93 -6.00
C ALA A 134 -3.31 11.01 -5.70
N ALA A 135 -2.64 11.57 -6.71
CA ALA A 135 -1.73 12.70 -6.56
C ALA A 135 -2.43 13.92 -5.94
N GLN A 136 -3.63 14.25 -6.42
CA GLN A 136 -4.42 15.36 -5.86
C GLN A 136 -4.87 15.10 -4.41
N ARG A 137 -5.30 13.87 -4.10
CA ARG A 137 -5.82 13.52 -2.76
C ARG A 137 -4.73 13.36 -1.70
N TYR A 138 -3.60 12.76 -2.07
CA TYR A 138 -2.59 12.28 -1.13
C TYR A 138 -1.22 12.96 -1.33
N GLY A 139 -1.06 13.80 -2.35
CA GLY A 139 0.22 14.42 -2.69
C GLY A 139 1.25 13.45 -3.29
N LEU A 140 0.80 12.29 -3.77
CA LEU A 140 1.66 11.24 -4.31
C LEU A 140 1.52 11.21 -5.84
N ASP A 141 2.38 11.97 -6.51
CA ASP A 141 2.44 12.01 -7.97
C ASP A 141 3.51 11.06 -8.48
N LEU A 142 3.12 10.10 -9.32
CA LEU A 142 4.04 9.20 -10.00
C LEU A 142 4.37 9.68 -11.42
N ASP A 143 3.68 10.68 -11.98
CA ASP A 143 3.91 11.15 -13.35
C ASP A 143 4.93 12.31 -13.44
N VAL A 144 5.64 12.57 -12.34
CA VAL A 144 6.73 13.56 -12.25
C VAL A 144 8.09 12.94 -12.55
N GLY A 145 9.07 13.79 -12.86
CA GLY A 145 10.45 13.35 -13.10
C GLY A 145 11.13 12.75 -11.86
N GLU A 146 10.74 13.21 -10.67
CA GLU A 146 11.23 12.70 -9.39
C GLU A 146 10.06 12.41 -8.45
N VAL A 147 9.95 11.16 -8.02
CA VAL A 147 8.96 10.68 -7.07
C VAL A 147 9.58 10.71 -5.67
N ALA A 148 8.83 11.23 -4.69
CA ALA A 148 9.22 11.21 -3.28
C ALA A 148 8.08 10.65 -2.43
N LEU A 149 8.31 9.48 -1.82
CA LEU A 149 7.39 8.84 -0.88
C LEU A 149 7.80 9.27 0.53
N ARG A 150 7.32 10.45 0.96
CA ARG A 150 7.59 10.96 2.30
C ARG A 150 6.64 10.31 3.31
N PRO A 151 7.09 10.01 4.55
CA PRO A 151 6.23 9.42 5.56
C PRO A 151 4.92 10.20 5.80
N ALA A 152 4.97 11.53 5.76
CA ALA A 152 3.79 12.38 5.92
C ALA A 152 2.77 12.24 4.77
N ASP A 153 3.24 12.03 3.54
CA ASP A 153 2.38 11.83 2.37
C ASP A 153 1.76 10.43 2.39
N VAL A 154 2.59 9.43 2.72
CA VAL A 154 2.18 8.03 2.84
C VAL A 154 1.21 7.81 4.00
N ALA A 155 1.33 8.58 5.10
CA ALA A 155 0.37 8.54 6.21
C ALA A 155 -1.04 9.02 5.82
N ARG A 156 -1.20 9.75 4.71
CA ARG A 156 -2.50 10.19 4.17
C ARG A 156 -3.16 9.14 3.27
N LEU A 157 -2.46 8.05 2.95
CA LEU A 157 -3.00 7.00 2.12
C LEU A 157 -4.22 6.32 2.76
N PRO A 158 -5.14 5.77 1.94
CA PRO A 158 -6.18 4.90 2.47
C PRO A 158 -5.57 3.73 3.26
N MET A 159 -6.26 3.34 4.34
CA MET A 159 -5.80 2.26 5.23
C MET A 159 -5.42 0.97 4.48
N THR A 160 -6.17 0.59 3.44
CA THR A 160 -5.85 -0.59 2.62
C THR A 160 -4.50 -0.49 1.93
N ALA A 161 -4.17 0.67 1.34
CA ALA A 161 -2.88 0.88 0.69
C ALA A 161 -1.74 0.87 1.73
N ALA A 162 -1.93 1.57 2.85
CA ALA A 162 -0.95 1.60 3.94
C ALA A 162 -0.68 0.21 4.53
N GLN A 163 -1.72 -0.62 4.69
CA GLN A 163 -1.60 -2.00 5.15
C GLN A 163 -0.83 -2.90 4.18
N ILE A 164 -1.00 -2.71 2.86
CA ILE A 164 -0.26 -3.47 1.85
C ILE A 164 1.23 -3.13 1.88
N ILE A 165 1.57 -1.85 2.06
CA ILE A 165 2.96 -1.40 2.18
C ILE A 165 3.58 -1.96 3.47
N GLY A 166 2.85 -1.86 4.59
CA GLY A 166 3.31 -2.30 5.91
C GLY A 166 3.93 -1.15 6.71
N ALA A 167 3.63 -1.13 8.02
CA ALA A 167 3.92 0.00 8.91
C ALA A 167 5.42 0.34 9.02
N ASP A 168 6.28 -0.68 8.98
CA ASP A 168 7.73 -0.46 9.08
C ASP A 168 8.28 0.27 7.84
N LEU A 169 7.79 -0.10 6.65
CA LEU A 169 8.25 0.50 5.40
C LEU A 169 7.78 1.95 5.27
N THR A 170 6.52 2.24 5.64
CA THR A 170 5.95 3.59 5.54
C THR A 170 6.62 4.63 6.45
N ALA A 171 7.41 4.21 7.44
CA ALA A 171 8.21 5.09 8.27
C ALA A 171 9.40 5.72 7.53
N HIS A 172 9.77 5.18 6.36
CA HIS A 172 10.93 5.62 5.60
C HIS A 172 10.58 6.58 4.45
N HIS A 173 11.53 7.45 4.11
CA HIS A 173 11.48 8.27 2.92
C HIS A 173 12.15 7.55 1.76
N VAL A 174 11.42 7.34 0.67
CA VAL A 174 11.95 6.78 -0.58
C VAL A 174 11.91 7.84 -1.66
N LYS A 175 12.99 7.92 -2.45
CA LYS A 175 13.05 8.75 -3.65
C LYS A 175 13.26 7.85 -4.86
N ALA A 176 12.74 8.29 -5.99
CA ALA A 176 13.03 7.65 -7.26
C ALA A 176 13.03 8.67 -8.40
N ARG A 177 13.89 8.46 -9.38
CA ARG A 177 14.01 9.31 -10.57
C ARG A 177 13.50 8.55 -11.79
N ARG A 178 12.60 9.16 -12.55
CA ARG A 178 12.13 8.58 -13.80
C ARG A 178 13.24 8.63 -14.84
N LEU A 179 13.64 7.45 -15.32
CA LEU A 179 14.60 7.29 -16.41
C LEU A 179 13.92 7.43 -17.77
N VAL A 180 12.77 6.76 -17.92
CA VAL A 180 12.11 6.58 -19.21
C VAL A 180 10.59 6.63 -19.03
N LEU A 181 9.91 7.22 -20.02
CA LEU A 181 8.47 7.22 -20.17
C LEU A 181 8.13 6.99 -21.65
N ILE A 182 7.50 5.86 -21.98
CA ILE A 182 7.21 5.46 -23.36
C ILE A 182 5.74 5.10 -23.48
N ASP A 183 5.02 5.76 -24.39
CA ASP A 183 3.71 5.29 -24.80
C ASP A 183 3.87 4.02 -25.65
N VAL A 184 3.27 2.92 -25.18
CA VAL A 184 3.18 1.67 -25.94
C VAL A 184 2.12 1.88 -27.01
N ASP A 185 0.92 2.27 -26.61
CA ASP A 185 -0.18 2.70 -27.48
C ASP A 185 -1.06 3.72 -26.72
N ASP A 186 -2.21 4.11 -27.28
CA ASP A 186 -3.13 5.07 -26.64
C ASP A 186 -3.62 4.60 -25.25
N ALA A 187 -3.62 3.28 -25.01
CA ALA A 187 -4.14 2.66 -23.79
C ALA A 187 -3.03 2.30 -22.79
N LEU A 188 -1.80 2.05 -23.22
CA LEU A 188 -0.70 1.54 -22.40
C LEU A 188 0.53 2.45 -22.44
N ARG A 189 1.12 2.68 -21.26
CA ARG A 189 2.36 3.44 -21.08
C ARG A 189 3.34 2.61 -20.26
N LEU A 190 4.63 2.67 -20.57
CA LEU A 190 5.71 2.07 -19.78
C LEU A 190 6.54 3.19 -19.15
N ALA A 191 6.75 3.11 -17.84
CA ALA A 191 7.59 4.02 -17.08
C ALA A 191 8.69 3.21 -16.36
N VAL A 192 9.89 3.77 -16.29
CA VAL A 192 11.03 3.17 -15.57
C VAL A 192 11.58 4.18 -14.59
N TYR A 193 11.69 3.79 -13.33
CA TYR A 193 12.24 4.60 -12.26
C TYR A 193 13.49 3.94 -11.71
N GLU A 194 14.51 4.74 -11.43
CA GLU A 194 15.63 4.36 -10.57
C GLU A 194 15.32 4.76 -9.14
N VAL A 195 15.38 3.82 -8.21
CA VAL A 195 15.01 3.99 -6.82
C VAL A 195 16.25 4.15 -5.95
N ASP A 196 16.27 5.21 -5.13
CA ASP A 196 17.36 5.45 -4.19
C ASP A 196 17.33 4.42 -3.05
N PRO A 197 18.49 3.96 -2.54
CA PRO A 197 18.51 3.10 -1.36
C PRO A 197 17.99 3.84 -0.12
N LEU A 198 17.36 3.10 0.79
CA LEU A 198 16.97 3.61 2.10
C LEU A 198 18.19 4.12 2.85
N GLY A 199 18.10 5.37 3.33
CA GLY A 199 19.16 5.97 4.12
C GLY A 199 20.40 6.35 3.32
N ALA A 200 20.29 6.55 2.00
CA ALA A 200 21.31 7.33 1.30
C ALA A 200 21.55 8.63 2.10
N PRO A 201 22.80 8.92 2.52
CA PRO A 201 23.08 10.15 3.24
C PRO A 201 22.55 11.31 2.39
N PRO A 202 21.82 12.28 2.99
CA PRO A 202 21.29 13.40 2.23
C PRO A 202 22.42 14.01 1.41
N ASP A 203 22.21 14.10 0.10
CA ASP A 203 23.18 14.66 -0.82
C ASP A 203 23.59 16.06 -0.31
N PRO A 204 24.85 16.26 0.10
CA PRO A 204 25.29 17.54 0.65
C PRO A 204 25.22 18.67 -0.39
N THR A 205 25.00 18.37 -1.67
CA THR A 205 24.86 19.38 -2.74
C THR A 205 23.43 19.85 -2.96
N ALA A 206 22.41 19.11 -2.49
CA ALA A 206 20.99 19.43 -2.72
C ALA A 206 20.45 20.64 -1.90
N GLY A 207 21.29 21.24 -1.04
CA GLY A 207 20.95 22.42 -0.23
C GLY A 207 21.60 23.73 -0.66
N ARG A 208 22.47 23.75 -1.68
CA ARG A 208 23.05 25.00 -2.21
C ARG A 208 22.15 25.59 -3.29
N LEU A 209 21.02 26.15 -2.86
CA LEU A 209 20.48 27.31 -3.56
C LEU A 209 21.53 28.42 -3.44
N THR A 210 22.20 28.74 -4.54
CA THR A 210 22.95 29.98 -4.69
C THR A 210 21.96 31.13 -4.53
N VAL A 211 21.87 31.67 -3.32
CA VAL A 211 21.35 33.02 -3.11
C VAL A 211 22.45 33.95 -3.63
N GLU A 212 22.35 34.34 -4.90
CA GLU A 212 23.00 35.56 -5.37
C GLU A 212 22.37 36.73 -4.60
N GLY A 213 23.09 37.19 -3.57
CA GLY A 213 22.69 38.31 -2.75
C GLY A 213 22.64 39.59 -3.58
N THR A 214 21.45 40.17 -3.70
CA THR A 214 21.32 41.61 -3.94
C THR A 214 21.24 42.29 -2.57
N PRO A 215 22.14 43.23 -2.22
CA PRO A 215 22.07 43.91 -0.93
C PRO A 215 20.87 44.87 -0.92
N LEU A 216 19.94 44.68 0.01
CA LEU A 216 18.91 45.67 0.33
C LEU A 216 19.32 46.46 1.57
N ASP A 217 19.49 47.76 1.32
CA ASP A 217 19.85 48.84 2.22
C ASP A 217 18.69 49.13 3.18
N TRP A 218 18.93 48.99 4.49
CA TRP A 218 17.98 49.36 5.53
C TRP A 218 18.58 50.52 6.33
N ALA A 219 18.23 51.74 5.95
CA ALA A 219 18.47 52.90 6.79
C ALA A 219 17.33 53.92 6.67
N ALA A 220 16.78 54.22 7.84
CA ALA A 220 15.98 55.38 8.21
C ALA A 220 14.56 55.50 7.62
N THR A 221 13.56 55.47 8.51
CA THR A 221 12.96 56.72 9.02
C THR A 221 12.25 56.44 10.34
N VAL A 222 12.62 57.21 11.37
CA VAL A 222 11.99 57.28 12.69
C VAL A 222 11.01 58.45 12.69
N ALA A 223 9.76 58.24 13.13
CA ALA A 223 8.91 59.28 13.73
C ALA A 223 7.71 58.65 14.48
N GLU A 224 7.84 58.57 15.80
CA GLU A 224 6.76 58.55 16.81
C GLU A 224 6.40 60.03 17.17
N PRO A 225 5.45 60.36 18.08
CA PRO A 225 4.35 59.59 18.71
C PRO A 225 3.00 60.36 18.75
N GLY A 226 1.92 59.73 19.24
CA GLY A 226 0.80 60.53 19.77
C GLY A 226 -0.47 59.79 20.23
N GLY A 227 -0.64 59.68 21.57
CA GLY A 227 -1.92 59.59 22.30
C GLY A 227 -2.59 58.20 22.32
N GLY A 228 -3.12 57.66 23.42
CA GLY A 228 -3.60 58.25 24.67
C GLY A 228 -5.02 57.72 24.97
N LEU A 229 -5.30 57.37 26.24
CA LEU A 229 -6.54 56.85 26.86
C LEU A 229 -6.83 55.34 26.66
N SER A 230 -6.96 54.44 27.65
CA SER A 230 -7.41 54.41 29.07
C SER A 230 -8.90 54.07 29.30
N LEU A 231 -9.13 53.13 30.25
CA LEU A 231 -10.37 52.71 30.95
C LEU A 231 -11.33 51.81 30.11
N GLN A 232 -12.04 50.76 30.59
CA GLN A 232 -12.44 50.32 31.94
C GLN A 232 -13.10 48.91 31.86
N THR A 233 -12.71 48.00 32.77
CA THR A 233 -13.52 47.14 33.68
C THR A 233 -14.83 46.38 33.30
N ALA A 234 -14.84 45.10 33.71
CA ALA A 234 -15.85 44.35 34.52
C ALA A 234 -17.12 43.69 33.91
N GLY A 235 -17.39 42.46 34.38
CA GLY A 235 -18.70 41.76 34.40
C GLY A 235 -18.59 40.26 34.05
N LYS A 236 -18.50 39.34 35.02
CA LYS A 236 -19.57 38.63 35.79
C LYS A 236 -20.30 37.48 35.05
N ASP A 237 -20.10 36.28 35.59
CA ASP A 237 -21.06 35.21 35.93
C ASP A 237 -22.14 34.75 34.93
N ASN A 238 -22.02 33.50 34.47
CA ASN A 238 -23.00 32.41 34.65
C ASN A 238 -22.84 31.30 33.59
N ALA A 239 -22.53 30.07 34.00
CA ALA A 239 -22.87 28.87 33.25
C ALA A 239 -23.08 27.68 34.21
N PRO A 240 -24.17 26.89 34.05
CA PRO A 240 -24.53 25.83 34.96
C PRO A 240 -23.76 24.53 34.70
N GLU A 241 -23.49 23.78 35.77
CA GLU A 241 -23.08 22.38 35.72
C GLU A 241 -24.14 21.51 35.01
N LEU A 242 -23.69 20.68 34.06
CA LEU A 242 -24.42 19.51 33.57
C LEU A 242 -23.54 18.27 33.77
N PRO A 243 -24.05 17.19 34.39
CA PRO A 243 -23.35 15.93 34.48
C PRO A 243 -23.68 15.09 33.25
N THR A 244 -22.71 14.79 32.40
CA THR A 244 -22.85 13.69 31.44
C THR A 244 -21.48 13.07 31.20
N THR A 245 -21.16 12.06 32.01
CA THR A 245 -20.13 11.07 31.68
C THR A 245 -20.62 10.32 30.44
N MET A 246 -20.30 10.82 29.25
CA MET A 246 -20.41 10.05 28.02
C MET A 246 -19.43 8.89 28.13
N ALA A 247 -19.97 7.68 28.27
CA ALA A 247 -19.21 6.45 28.12
C ALA A 247 -18.50 6.51 26.76
N VAL A 248 -17.17 6.50 26.80
CA VAL A 248 -16.31 6.44 25.62
C VAL A 248 -16.68 5.16 24.85
N VAL A 249 -17.28 5.32 23.67
CA VAL A 249 -17.50 4.22 22.74
C VAL A 249 -16.11 3.72 22.32
N PRO A 250 -15.73 2.47 22.62
CA PRO A 250 -14.40 1.98 22.29
C PRO A 250 -14.21 2.01 20.77
N VAL A 251 -13.05 2.48 20.33
CA VAL A 251 -12.61 2.40 18.94
C VAL A 251 -12.70 0.94 18.50
N GLY A 252 -13.43 0.67 17.42
CA GLY A 252 -13.67 -0.69 16.92
C GLY A 252 -12.36 -1.38 16.52
N THR A 253 -11.83 -2.25 17.37
CA THR A 253 -10.65 -3.07 17.08
C THR A 253 -11.05 -4.42 16.50
N ARG A 254 -10.12 -5.10 15.81
CA ARG A 254 -10.35 -6.47 15.30
C ARG A 254 -10.68 -7.46 16.42
N ASP A 255 -10.00 -7.36 17.57
CA ASP A 255 -10.29 -8.19 18.74
C ASP A 255 -11.64 -7.85 19.38
N GLY A 256 -12.07 -6.58 19.30
CA GLY A 256 -13.42 -6.15 19.66
C GLY A 256 -14.47 -6.82 18.78
N ALA A 257 -14.33 -6.70 17.46
CA ALA A 257 -15.22 -7.33 16.49
C ALA A 257 -15.30 -8.85 16.68
N ARG A 258 -14.15 -9.51 16.87
CA ARG A 258 -14.09 -10.96 17.13
C ARG A 258 -14.91 -11.36 18.35
N ARG A 259 -14.75 -10.66 19.49
CA ARG A 259 -15.49 -10.98 20.72
C ARG A 259 -17.00 -10.84 20.53
N GLU A 260 -17.44 -9.74 19.94
CA GLU A 260 -18.87 -9.50 19.68
C GLU A 260 -19.46 -10.55 18.71
N ILE A 261 -18.71 -10.94 17.68
CA ILE A 261 -19.10 -12.01 16.74
C ILE A 261 -19.28 -13.34 17.47
N LEU A 262 -18.32 -13.74 18.32
CA LEU A 262 -18.42 -15.00 19.07
C LEU A 262 -19.60 -15.01 20.02
N GLU A 263 -19.90 -13.88 20.66
CA GLU A 263 -21.07 -13.75 21.53
C GLU A 263 -22.39 -13.82 20.76
N ALA A 264 -22.46 -13.16 19.60
CA ALA A 264 -23.61 -13.24 18.69
C ALA A 264 -23.86 -14.69 18.24
N ILE A 265 -22.81 -15.41 17.85
CA ILE A 265 -22.90 -16.82 17.45
C ILE A 265 -23.43 -17.68 18.60
N ARG A 266 -22.90 -17.53 19.82
CA ARG A 266 -23.36 -18.33 20.98
C ARG A 266 -24.85 -18.15 21.25
N VAL A 267 -25.37 -16.93 21.14
CA VAL A 267 -26.80 -16.65 21.32
C VAL A 267 -27.65 -17.21 20.17
N LEU A 268 -27.16 -17.15 18.93
CA LEU A 268 -27.83 -17.78 17.79
C LEU A 268 -27.97 -19.30 17.98
N LEU A 269 -26.88 -19.96 18.40
CA LEU A 269 -26.87 -21.40 18.66
C LEU A 269 -27.78 -21.77 19.83
N ALA A 270 -27.72 -21.03 20.94
CA ALA A 270 -28.59 -21.24 22.09
C ALA A 270 -30.09 -21.12 21.75
N ARG A 271 -30.46 -20.16 20.89
CA ARG A 271 -31.86 -19.93 20.49
C ARG A 271 -32.37 -20.94 19.46
N SER A 272 -31.51 -21.40 18.55
CA SER A 272 -31.89 -22.35 17.51
C SER A 272 -31.85 -23.81 17.98
N GLY A 273 -31.09 -24.11 19.03
CA GLY A 273 -30.82 -25.48 19.47
C GLY A 273 -29.91 -26.28 18.52
N GLY A 274 -29.37 -25.62 17.49
CA GLY A 274 -28.43 -26.21 16.53
C GLY A 274 -26.97 -25.93 16.88
N ASP A 275 -26.06 -26.53 16.12
CA ASP A 275 -24.60 -26.38 16.22
C ASP A 275 -23.98 -25.58 15.05
N THR A 276 -24.81 -25.13 14.11
CA THR A 276 -24.39 -24.42 12.90
C THR A 276 -25.07 -23.07 12.72
N PHE A 277 -24.42 -22.18 11.98
CA PHE A 277 -24.91 -20.85 11.66
C PHE A 277 -24.42 -20.38 10.28
N THR A 278 -25.01 -19.31 9.77
CA THR A 278 -24.61 -18.62 8.54
C THR A 278 -24.09 -17.21 8.82
N PRO A 279 -23.21 -16.64 7.98
CA PRO A 279 -22.75 -15.25 8.16
C PRO A 279 -23.89 -14.24 8.19
N ALA A 280 -24.97 -14.48 7.43
CA ALA A 280 -26.14 -13.60 7.41
C ALA A 280 -26.87 -13.57 8.76
N GLN A 281 -26.98 -14.71 9.45
CA GLN A 281 -27.55 -14.76 10.80
C GLN A 281 -26.69 -13.99 11.80
N VAL A 282 -25.36 -14.09 11.71
CA VAL A 282 -24.44 -13.32 12.58
C VAL A 282 -24.60 -11.82 12.35
N VAL A 283 -24.65 -11.37 11.09
CA VAL A 283 -24.88 -9.96 10.75
C VAL A 283 -26.21 -9.47 11.31
N ALA A 284 -27.29 -10.24 11.12
CA ALA A 284 -28.61 -9.87 11.64
C ALA A 284 -28.62 -9.78 13.18
N GLU A 285 -27.97 -10.71 13.86
CA GLU A 285 -27.86 -10.72 15.32
C GLU A 285 -27.03 -9.53 15.83
N MET A 286 -25.90 -9.23 15.20
CA MET A 286 -25.07 -8.09 15.60
C MET A 286 -25.75 -6.75 15.30
N ALA A 287 -26.46 -6.64 14.18
CA ALA A 287 -27.26 -5.46 13.86
C ALA A 287 -28.39 -5.27 14.89
N HIS A 288 -29.05 -6.35 15.32
CA HIS A 288 -30.07 -6.31 16.37
C HIS A 288 -29.52 -5.80 17.71
N ARG A 289 -28.25 -6.07 18.01
CA ARG A 289 -27.54 -5.58 19.21
C ARG A 289 -27.03 -4.15 19.10
N GLY A 290 -27.19 -3.50 17.94
CA GLY A 290 -26.67 -2.15 17.71
C GLY A 290 -25.15 -2.08 17.59
N THR A 291 -24.52 -3.10 16.99
CA THR A 291 -23.07 -3.08 16.75
C THR A 291 -22.64 -1.87 15.92
N GLY A 292 -21.43 -1.36 16.17
CA GLY A 292 -20.81 -0.29 15.39
C GLY A 292 -20.06 -0.77 14.14
N TYR A 293 -19.95 -2.08 13.91
CA TYR A 293 -19.22 -2.63 12.77
C TYR A 293 -20.08 -2.70 11.50
N ALA A 294 -19.48 -2.39 10.36
CA ALA A 294 -20.12 -2.57 9.07
C ALA A 294 -20.38 -4.06 8.76
N GLU A 295 -21.46 -4.38 8.04
CA GLU A 295 -21.79 -5.75 7.63
C GLU A 295 -20.62 -6.45 6.91
N SER A 296 -19.92 -5.73 6.02
CA SER A 296 -18.76 -6.26 5.29
C SER A 296 -17.64 -6.69 6.24
N THR A 297 -17.37 -5.91 7.29
CA THR A 297 -16.38 -6.25 8.32
C THR A 297 -16.76 -7.53 9.06
N ILE A 298 -18.03 -7.66 9.45
CA ILE A 298 -18.55 -8.85 10.16
C ILE A 298 -18.38 -10.09 9.28
N ARG A 299 -18.79 -10.00 8.00
CA ARG A 299 -18.66 -11.10 7.03
C ARG A 299 -17.21 -11.51 6.82
N THR A 300 -16.30 -10.55 6.60
CA THR A 300 -14.87 -10.84 6.41
C THR A 300 -14.24 -11.49 7.64
N MET A 301 -14.59 -11.03 8.85
CA MET A 301 -14.12 -11.66 10.09
C MET A 301 -14.53 -13.12 10.18
N VAL A 302 -15.81 -13.43 9.94
CA VAL A 302 -16.34 -14.80 9.98
C VAL A 302 -15.70 -15.69 8.91
N ILE A 303 -15.63 -15.21 7.66
CA ILE A 303 -15.25 -16.04 6.50
C ILE A 303 -13.74 -16.22 6.38
N SER A 304 -12.95 -15.20 6.73
CA SER A 304 -11.52 -15.15 6.43
C SER A 304 -10.63 -15.22 7.67
N HIS A 305 -10.93 -14.47 8.72
CA HIS A 305 -10.00 -14.33 9.86
C HIS A 305 -10.22 -15.37 10.97
N MET A 306 -11.48 -15.74 11.20
CA MET A 306 -11.87 -16.67 12.27
C MET A 306 -12.02 -18.11 11.78
N CYS A 307 -12.10 -18.36 10.48
CA CYS A 307 -12.34 -19.68 9.91
C CYS A 307 -11.03 -20.43 9.63
N ARG A 308 -10.77 -21.52 10.35
CA ARG A 308 -9.56 -22.36 10.16
C ARG A 308 -9.44 -23.02 8.78
N THR A 309 -10.56 -23.18 8.08
CA THR A 309 -10.63 -23.73 6.71
C THR A 309 -10.77 -22.64 5.64
N ALA A 310 -10.39 -21.39 5.97
CA ALA A 310 -10.32 -20.32 4.98
C ALA A 310 -9.22 -20.63 3.93
N PRO A 311 -9.40 -20.24 2.66
CA PRO A 311 -8.36 -20.40 1.64
C PRO A 311 -7.06 -19.68 2.04
N ASP A 312 -5.90 -20.25 1.71
CA ASP A 312 -4.55 -19.82 2.13
C ASP A 312 -4.17 -18.37 1.77
N ASN A 313 -4.97 -17.68 0.95
CA ASN A 313 -4.76 -16.27 0.64
C ASN A 313 -5.31 -15.32 1.73
N ALA A 314 -6.04 -15.85 2.71
CA ALA A 314 -6.43 -15.13 3.91
C ALA A 314 -5.44 -15.49 5.04
N ALA A 315 -4.87 -14.47 5.69
CA ALA A 315 -4.13 -14.68 6.93
C ALA A 315 -5.10 -15.14 8.03
N THR A 316 -5.32 -16.46 8.15
CA THR A 316 -6.09 -17.06 9.24
C THR A 316 -5.46 -16.65 10.55
N THR A 317 -6.25 -16.06 11.46
CA THR A 317 -5.72 -15.37 12.65
C THR A 317 -6.16 -16.02 13.97
N TYR A 318 -7.32 -16.69 14.03
CA TYR A 318 -7.91 -17.08 15.33
C TYR A 318 -8.44 -18.52 15.45
N ASP A 319 -8.62 -19.27 14.35
CA ASP A 319 -9.10 -20.67 14.36
C ASP A 319 -10.38 -20.95 15.19
N ASP A 320 -11.27 -19.97 15.33
CA ASP A 320 -12.49 -20.09 16.14
C ASP A 320 -13.61 -20.87 15.45
N LEU A 321 -13.65 -20.82 14.13
CA LEU A 321 -14.75 -21.29 13.31
C LEU A 321 -14.25 -22.32 12.31
N GLU A 322 -15.15 -23.23 11.94
CA GLU A 322 -14.92 -24.18 10.86
C GLU A 322 -16.09 -24.11 9.89
N ARG A 323 -15.77 -24.02 8.61
CA ARG A 323 -16.77 -24.11 7.54
C ARG A 323 -17.12 -25.58 7.29
N VAL A 324 -18.38 -25.94 7.51
CA VAL A 324 -18.90 -27.31 7.32
C VAL A 324 -19.61 -27.50 5.98
N ASP A 325 -20.11 -26.42 5.38
CA ASP A 325 -20.71 -26.42 4.03
C ASP A 325 -20.60 -25.01 3.39
N ARG A 326 -21.14 -24.83 2.18
CA ARG A 326 -21.20 -23.54 1.49
C ARG A 326 -22.08 -22.56 2.25
N GLY A 327 -21.40 -21.65 2.97
CA GLY A 327 -22.06 -20.60 3.74
C GLY A 327 -22.51 -21.04 5.13
N VAL A 328 -22.15 -22.25 5.56
CA VAL A 328 -22.53 -22.82 6.86
C VAL A 328 -21.26 -23.08 7.68
N TYR A 329 -21.28 -22.60 8.91
CA TYR A 329 -20.15 -22.59 9.83
C TYR A 329 -20.57 -23.16 11.19
N ARG A 330 -19.58 -23.67 11.93
CA ARG A 330 -19.72 -24.07 13.34
C ARG A 330 -18.61 -23.47 14.19
N LEU A 331 -18.83 -23.39 15.50
CA LEU A 331 -17.77 -23.07 16.47
C LEU A 331 -16.82 -24.27 16.59
N VAL A 332 -15.53 -24.02 16.53
CA VAL A 332 -14.50 -24.99 16.94
C VAL A 332 -14.41 -24.91 18.45
N TYR A 333 -14.81 -25.99 19.13
CA TYR A 333 -14.59 -26.10 20.56
C TYR A 333 -13.08 -26.21 20.82
N HIS A 334 -12.46 -25.09 21.19
CA HIS A 334 -11.21 -25.12 21.93
C HIS A 334 -11.58 -25.62 23.32
N GLY A 335 -11.44 -26.93 23.54
CA GLY A 335 -11.64 -27.53 24.85
C GLY A 335 -10.95 -26.65 25.89
N HIS A 336 -11.72 -26.13 26.84
CA HIS A 336 -11.13 -25.45 27.97
C HIS A 336 -10.10 -26.40 28.58
N ALA A 337 -8.83 -25.98 28.56
CA ALA A 337 -7.75 -26.60 29.30
C ALA A 337 -7.90 -26.35 30.81
N ASP A 338 -9.12 -26.47 31.34
CA ASP A 338 -9.41 -26.47 32.77
C ASP A 338 -9.94 -27.84 33.13
N GLY A 339 -9.00 -28.69 33.54
CA GLY A 339 -9.29 -29.99 34.13
C GLY A 339 -10.06 -29.83 35.43
N GLN A 340 -11.37 -29.98 35.38
CA GLN A 340 -12.12 -30.46 36.53
C GLN A 340 -12.81 -31.80 36.21
N PRO A 341 -12.59 -32.84 37.04
CA PRO A 341 -13.30 -34.09 36.91
C PRO A 341 -14.73 -33.94 37.40
N VAL A 342 -15.69 -34.40 36.61
CA VAL A 342 -17.08 -34.57 37.03
C VAL A 342 -17.16 -35.77 37.96
N ARG A 343 -17.74 -35.56 39.15
CA ARG A 343 -18.13 -36.62 40.10
C ARG A 343 -19.42 -37.29 39.68
#